data_AF-A0A915NUW5-F1
#
_entry.id   AF-A0A915NUW5-F1
#
_cell.length_a   1.000
_cell.length_b   1.000
_cell.length_c   1.000
_cell.angle_alpha   90.00
_cell.angle_beta   90.00
_cell.angle_gamma   90.00
#
_symmetry.space_group_name_H-M   'P 1'
#
loop_
_entity.id
_entity.type
_entity.pdbx_description
1 polymer ?
#
loop_
_entity_poly.entity_id
_entity_poly.type
_entity_poly.pdbx_seq_one_letter_code
_entity_poly.pdbx_strand_id
1 'polypeptide(L)'
;MNASTILFFIHGFCPMDEWPHNRREDHNYMMYTVECPTETLRYYNRKLLTDKFFNSSATYRIDSSVFMPYDALTRITPITPKEYIWDQKEVNQSSLK
;
A
#
# COMPACT_ATOMS: atom_id res chain seq x y z
N MET A 1 -15.59 -16.58 -5.69
CA MET A 1 -15.32 -15.17 -5.38
C MET A 1 -13.82 -15.01 -5.29
N ASN A 2 -13.20 -14.26 -6.21
CA ASN A 2 -11.79 -13.91 -6.08
C ASN A 2 -11.73 -12.61 -5.28
N ALA A 3 -11.41 -12.72 -3.99
CA ALA A 3 -11.15 -11.54 -3.17
C ALA A 3 -9.69 -11.12 -3.40
N SER A 4 -9.49 -9.92 -3.94
CA SER A 4 -8.16 -9.32 -4.07
C SER A 4 -8.00 -8.21 -3.04
N THR A 5 -6.78 -8.06 -2.52
CA THR A 5 -6.43 -6.94 -1.64
C THR A 5 -5.48 -6.02 -2.38
N ILE A 6 -5.81 -4.73 -2.41
CA ILE A 6 -4.89 -3.69 -2.86
C ILE A 6 -4.22 -3.11 -1.62
N LEU A 7 -2.91 -3.33 -1.54
CA LEU A 7 -2.09 -2.90 -0.42
C LEU A 7 -1.45 -1.54 -0.72
N PHE A 8 -1.70 -0.57 0.14
CA PHE A 8 -1.07 0.74 0.07
C PHE A 8 -0.06 0.86 1.20
N PHE A 9 1.22 0.81 0.84
CA PHE A 9 2.30 1.07 1.78
C PHE A 9 2.41 2.57 2.04
N ILE A 10 2.10 2.97 3.27
CA ILE A 10 2.18 4.36 3.71
C ILE A 10 3.42 4.54 4.58
N HIS A 11 4.30 5.40 4.11
CA HIS A 11 5.58 5.69 4.73
C HIS A 11 6.05 7.11 4.38
N GLY A 12 6.85 7.73 5.26
CA GLY A 12 7.34 9.10 5.08
C GLY A 12 8.17 9.33 3.82
N PHE A 13 8.84 8.31 3.28
CA PHE A 13 9.61 8.40 2.03
C PHE A 13 8.79 8.05 0.78
N CYS A 14 7.55 7.58 0.96
CA CYS A 14 6.58 7.40 -0.12
C CYS A 14 5.30 8.20 0.20
N PRO A 15 5.40 9.55 0.24
CA PRO A 15 4.22 10.37 0.47
C PRO A 15 3.22 10.16 -0.67
N MET A 16 1.99 9.83 -0.31
CA MET A 16 0.85 9.75 -1.22
C MET A 16 0.07 11.06 -1.09
N ASP A 17 0.24 11.94 -2.07
CA ASP A 17 -0.42 13.25 -2.06
C ASP A 17 -1.88 13.16 -2.53
N GLU A 18 -2.22 12.15 -3.34
CA GLU A 18 -3.56 11.91 -3.88
C GLU A 18 -3.89 10.39 -3.89
N TRP A 19 -5.13 10.03 -3.51
CA TRP A 19 -5.64 8.66 -3.67
C TRP A 19 -6.44 8.52 -4.96
N PRO A 20 -6.49 7.32 -5.55
CA PRO A 20 -7.42 7.04 -6.63
C PRO A 20 -8.86 7.33 -6.17
N HIS A 21 -9.54 8.28 -6.81
CA HIS A 21 -10.91 8.67 -6.42
C HIS A 21 -11.93 7.55 -6.61
N ASN A 22 -11.64 6.58 -7.49
CA ASN A 22 -12.51 5.45 -7.78
C ASN A 22 -12.00 4.19 -7.11
N ARG A 23 -12.88 3.53 -6.34
CA ARG A 23 -12.64 2.21 -5.77
C ARG A 23 -13.62 1.20 -6.37
N ARG A 24 -13.17 -0.04 -6.53
CA ARG A 24 -14.05 -1.16 -6.87
C ARG A 24 -14.56 -1.79 -5.59
N GLU A 25 -15.84 -2.16 -5.55
CA GLU A 25 -16.44 -2.72 -4.33
C GLU A 25 -16.01 -4.16 -4.06
N ASP A 26 -15.47 -4.86 -5.05
CA ASP A 26 -15.01 -6.25 -4.96
C ASP A 26 -13.57 -6.42 -4.45
N HIS A 27 -12.88 -5.31 -4.16
CA HIS A 27 -11.51 -5.31 -3.67
C HIS A 27 -11.45 -4.82 -2.22
N ASN A 28 -10.57 -5.42 -1.41
CA ASN A 28 -10.23 -4.92 -0.07
C ASN A 28 -9.09 -3.89 -0.20
N TYR A 29 -9.35 -2.63 0.14
CA TYR A 29 -8.34 -1.58 0.15
C TYR A 29 -7.71 -1.52 1.54
N MET A 30 -6.44 -1.93 1.64
CA MET A 30 -5.72 -2.01 2.90
C MET A 30 -4.64 -0.93 3.00
N MET A 31 -4.68 -0.15 4.08
CA MET A 31 -3.59 0.74 4.48
C MET A 31 -2.55 -0.04 5.29
N TYR A 32 -1.30 -0.08 4.84
CA TYR A 32 -0.21 -0.71 5.58
C TYR A 32 0.82 0.33 6.02
N THR A 33 1.09 0.40 7.33
CA THR A 33 2.02 1.39 7.90
C THR A 33 3.22 0.72 8.53
N VAL A 34 4.42 1.24 8.30
CA VAL A 34 5.62 0.82 9.04
C VAL A 34 5.71 1.54 10.38
N GLU A 35 5.19 2.76 10.40
CA GLU A 35 5.15 3.63 11.56
C GLU A 35 3.91 3.35 12.42
N CYS A 36 4.03 3.70 13.70
CA CYS A 36 2.89 3.71 14.61
C CYS A 36 1.88 4.79 14.16
N PRO A 37 0.57 4.62 14.42
CA PRO A 37 -0.47 5.52 13.91
C PRO A 37 -0.20 7.02 14.15
N THR A 38 0.38 7.37 15.30
CA THR A 38 0.71 8.76 15.65
C THR A 38 1.76 9.36 14.72
N GLU A 39 2.82 8.62 14.40
CA GLU A 39 3.88 9.07 13.51
C GLU A 39 3.43 9.02 12.05
N THR A 40 2.68 7.99 11.66
CA THR A 40 2.12 7.89 10.30
C THR A 40 1.35 9.17 9.96
N LEU A 41 0.48 9.66 10.86
CA LEU A 41 -0.33 10.88 10.68
C LEU A 41 0.47 12.18 10.47
N ARG A 42 1.80 12.20 10.69
CA ARG A 42 2.64 13.39 10.48
C ARG A 42 3.05 13.55 9.02
N TYR A 43 3.04 12.47 8.24
CA TYR A 43 3.58 12.44 6.89
C TYR A 43 2.55 12.64 5.78
N TYR A 44 1.25 12.77 6.11
CA TYR A 44 0.22 12.96 5.10
C TYR A 44 -0.97 13.78 5.60
N ASN A 45 -1.73 14.29 4.64
CA ASN A 45 -2.90 15.10 4.90
C ASN A 45 -4.02 14.25 5.51
N ARG A 46 -4.46 14.59 6.74
CA ARG A 46 -5.55 13.88 7.43
C ARG A 46 -6.86 13.81 6.65
N LYS A 47 -7.10 14.77 5.73
CA LYS A 47 -8.26 14.76 4.83
C LYS A 47 -8.30 13.51 3.95
N LEU A 48 -7.15 12.90 3.71
CA LEU A 48 -7.05 11.69 2.93
C LEU A 48 -7.51 10.43 3.68
N LEU A 49 -7.44 10.43 5.03
CA LEU A 49 -7.91 9.30 5.85
C LEU A 49 -9.41 9.39 6.18
N THR A 50 -10.05 10.52 5.94
CA THR A 50 -11.46 10.74 6.29
C THR A 50 -12.44 10.15 5.28
N ASP A 51 -11.98 9.77 4.08
CA ASP A 51 -12.85 9.38 2.96
C ASP A 51 -13.35 7.93 2.98
N LYS A 52 -13.20 7.22 4.10
CA LYS A 52 -13.57 5.79 4.25
C LYS A 52 -13.02 4.90 3.12
N PHE A 53 -11.93 5.34 2.49
CA PHE A 53 -11.38 4.71 1.30
C PHE A 53 -10.83 3.32 1.62
N PHE A 54 -10.15 3.18 2.76
CA PHE A 54 -9.64 1.92 3.25
C PHE A 54 -10.71 1.12 3.98
N ASN A 55 -10.79 -0.16 3.65
CA ASN A 55 -11.62 -1.13 4.36
C ASN A 55 -10.91 -1.64 5.62
N SER A 56 -9.58 -1.70 5.59
CA SER A 56 -8.76 -2.27 6.64
C SER A 56 -7.43 -1.54 6.76
N SER A 57 -6.80 -1.67 7.93
CA SER A 57 -5.45 -1.19 8.16
C SER A 57 -4.60 -2.26 8.85
N ALA A 58 -3.31 -2.24 8.57
CA ALA A 58 -2.29 -3.06 9.20
C ALA A 58 -1.08 -2.19 9.54
N THR A 59 -0.45 -2.46 10.68
CA THR A 59 0.75 -1.73 11.11
C THR A 59 1.82 -2.74 11.45
N TYR A 60 3.00 -2.55 10.86
CA TYR A 60 4.19 -3.30 11.21
C TYR A 60 4.52 -3.09 12.69
N ARG A 61 4.83 -4.16 13.40
CA ARG A 61 5.36 -4.08 14.76
C ARG A 61 6.83 -4.46 14.77
N ILE A 62 7.61 -3.76 15.58
CA ILE A 62 9.06 -4.01 15.71
C ILE A 62 9.38 -5.42 16.22
N ASP A 63 8.45 -6.05 16.94
CA ASP A 63 8.54 -7.44 17.42
C ASP A 63 7.97 -8.47 16.45
N SER A 64 7.67 -8.07 15.20
CA SER A 64 7.31 -8.99 14.12
C SER A 64 8.47 -9.93 13.82
N SER A 65 8.16 -11.22 13.64
CA SER A 65 9.12 -12.23 13.18
C SER A 65 9.55 -12.02 11.72
N VAL A 66 8.75 -11.29 10.95
CA VAL A 66 9.09 -10.84 9.60
C VAL A 66 9.71 -9.45 9.73
N PHE A 67 10.97 -9.30 9.32
CA PHE A 67 11.66 -8.01 9.32
C PHE A 67 11.37 -7.23 8.03
N MET A 68 10.94 -5.97 8.15
CA MET A 68 10.74 -5.08 7.01
C MET A 68 11.61 -3.82 7.13
N PRO A 69 12.74 -3.73 6.41
CA PRO A 69 13.57 -2.53 6.40
C PRO A 69 12.81 -1.35 5.79
N TYR A 70 13.02 -0.15 6.32
CA TYR A 70 12.42 1.09 5.79
C TYR A 70 12.77 1.32 4.31
N ASP A 71 13.98 0.99 3.89
CA ASP A 71 14.46 1.16 2.51
C ASP A 71 14.16 -0.06 1.62
N ALA A 72 13.37 -1.03 2.10
CA ALA A 72 13.07 -2.25 1.34
C ALA A 72 12.18 -2.01 0.13
N LEU A 73 11.43 -0.91 0.13
CA LEU A 73 10.48 -0.58 -0.92
C LEU A 73 11.02 0.55 -1.78
N THR A 74 11.19 0.27 -3.07
CA THR A 74 11.58 1.27 -4.05
C THR A 74 10.34 1.79 -4.77
N ARG A 75 10.20 3.12 -4.85
CA ARG A 75 9.13 3.76 -5.61
C ARG A 75 9.24 3.37 -7.08
N ILE A 76 8.12 2.97 -7.70
CA ILE A 76 8.04 2.85 -9.16
C ILE A 76 8.06 4.27 -9.75
N THR A 77 9.04 4.52 -10.61
CA THR A 77 9.24 5.80 -11.31
C THR A 77 9.21 5.56 -12.82
N PRO A 78 9.13 6.61 -13.66
CA PRO A 78 9.19 6.46 -15.11
C PRO A 78 10.48 5.77 -15.63
N ILE A 79 11.55 5.73 -14.82
CA ILE A 79 12.82 5.07 -15.16
C ILE A 79 12.93 3.65 -14.59
N THR A 80 11.94 3.19 -13.81
CA THR A 80 11.95 1.82 -13.27
C THR A 80 11.92 0.82 -14.42
N PRO A 81 12.85 -0.16 -14.49
CA PRO A 81 12.87 -1.13 -15.58
C PRO A 81 11.58 -1.96 -15.60
N LYS A 82 11.10 -2.29 -16.81
CA LYS A 82 9.80 -2.96 -17.00
C LYS A 82 9.73 -4.31 -16.30
N GLU A 83 10.83 -5.03 -16.19
CA GLU A 83 10.95 -6.29 -15.47
C GLU A 83 10.63 -6.19 -13.97
N TYR A 84 10.68 -4.99 -13.39
CA TYR A 84 10.26 -4.71 -12.01
C TYR A 84 8.84 -4.14 -11.91
N ILE A 85 8.17 -3.91 -13.05
CA ILE A 85 6.80 -3.41 -13.12
C ILE A 85 5.93 -4.57 -13.56
N TRP A 86 5.20 -5.18 -12.64
CA TRP A 86 4.34 -6.31 -12.97
C TRP A 86 3.18 -5.83 -13.85
N ASP A 87 2.98 -6.51 -14.98
CA ASP A 87 1.80 -6.27 -15.81
C ASP A 87 0.56 -6.77 -15.05
N GLN A 88 -0.58 -6.08 -15.19
CA GLN A 88 -1.84 -6.45 -14.55
C GLN A 88 -2.23 -7.90 -14.86
N LYS A 89 -1.83 -8.42 -16.04
CA LYS A 89 -2.01 -9.82 -16.42
C LYS A 89 -1.17 -10.78 -15.56
N GLU A 90 0.05 -10.41 -15.21
CA GLU A 90 0.95 -11.21 -14.38
C GLU A 90 0.44 -11.27 -12.92
N VAL A 91 0.02 -10.12 -12.38
CA VAL A 91 -0.60 -10.02 -11.04
C VAL A 91 -1.81 -10.97 -10.91
N ASN A 92 -2.64 -11.00 -11.94
CA ASN A 92 -3.84 -11.83 -11.96
C ASN A 92 -3.53 -13.33 -12.13
N GLN A 93 -2.40 -13.70 -12.74
CA GLN A 93 -1.97 -15.10 -12.88
C GLN A 93 -1.27 -15.62 -11.62
N SER A 94 -0.53 -14.77 -10.89
CA SER A 94 0.10 -15.15 -9.61
C SER A 94 -0.88 -15.42 -8.47
N SER A 95 -2.10 -14.88 -8.56
CA SER A 95 -3.17 -15.09 -7.56
C SER A 95 -3.86 -16.48 -7.68
N LEU A 96 -3.45 -17.30 -8.65
CA LEU A 96 -4.04 -18.61 -8.97
C LEU A 96 -3.10 -19.80 -8.68
N LYS A 97 -1.97 -19.58 -8.00
CA LYS A 97 -1.06 -20.63 -7.52
C LYS A 97 -1.09 -20.76 -6.01
#